data_AF-A0A257UFL1-F1
#
_entry.id   AF-A0A257UFL1-F1
#
_cell.length_a   1.000
_cell.length_b   1.000
_cell.length_c   1.000
_cell.angle_alpha   90.00
_cell.angle_beta   90.00
_cell.angle_gamma   90.00
#
_symmetry.space_group_name_H-M   'P 1'
#
loop_
_entity.id
_entity.type
_entity.pdbx_description
1 polymer ?
#
loop_
_entity_poly.entity_id
_entity_poly.type
_entity_poly.pdbx_seq_one_letter_code
_entity_poly.pdbx_strand_id
1 'polypeptide(L)'
;MQPGNRELIRRAGVSVFLDVPWGEIAHRLPGKRGERPLFGSPERAFELYSERLPHYRAADVTVRPEAGEDAEALAGRLAMLLEGRQ
;
A
#
# COMPACT_ATOMS: atom_id res chain seq x y z
N MET A 1 -11.42 4.13 -7.61
CA MET A 1 -10.21 4.26 -8.48
C MET A 1 -10.61 5.09 -9.69
N GLN A 2 -9.80 6.07 -10.11
CA GLN A 2 -10.13 6.89 -11.28
C GLN A 2 -10.03 6.05 -12.57
N PRO A 3 -11.02 6.11 -13.48
CA PRO A 3 -10.96 5.37 -14.75
C PRO A 3 -9.66 5.64 -15.50
N GLY A 4 -9.01 4.59 -16.01
CA GLY A 4 -7.76 4.69 -16.76
C GLY A 4 -6.47 4.50 -15.94
N ASN A 5 -6.48 4.77 -14.62
CA ASN A 5 -5.25 4.63 -13.82
C ASN A 5 -4.71 3.19 -13.81
N ARG A 6 -5.59 2.19 -13.78
CA ARG A 6 -5.17 0.78 -13.82
C ARG A 6 -4.54 0.38 -15.14
N GLU A 7 -5.07 0.88 -16.26
CA GLU A 7 -4.46 0.66 -17.58
C GLU A 7 -3.07 1.27 -17.64
N LEU A 8 -2.93 2.52 -17.15
CA LEU A 8 -1.67 3.23 -17.11
C LEU A 8 -0.64 2.47 -16.27
N ILE A 9 -1.02 2.06 -15.05
CA ILE A 9 -0.14 1.31 -14.14
C ILE A 9 0.33 0.00 -14.80
N ARG A 10 -0.60 -0.77 -15.39
CA ARG A 10 -0.26 -2.02 -16.06
C ARG A 10 0.68 -1.84 -17.25
N ARG A 11 0.58 -0.72 -17.98
CA ARG A 11 1.50 -0.41 -19.09
C ARG A 11 2.86 0.06 -18.61
N ALA A 12 2.93 0.67 -17.43
CA ALA A 12 4.13 1.28 -16.89
C ALA A 12 5.10 0.26 -16.26
N GLY A 13 4.60 -0.90 -15.83
CA GLY A 13 5.42 -1.96 -15.26
C GLY A 13 4.66 -2.86 -14.31
N VAL A 14 5.39 -3.49 -13.37
CA VAL A 14 4.81 -4.36 -12.35
C VAL A 14 4.35 -3.52 -11.16
N SER A 15 3.07 -3.61 -10.83
CA SER A 15 2.50 -2.96 -9.65
C SER A 15 2.66 -3.83 -8.40
N VAL A 16 3.12 -3.20 -7.32
CA VAL A 16 3.31 -3.86 -6.01
C VAL A 16 2.43 -3.18 -4.98
N PHE A 17 1.60 -3.97 -4.29
CA PHE A 17 0.84 -3.53 -3.13
C PHE A 17 1.50 -3.99 -1.83
N LEU A 18 1.82 -3.04 -0.95
CA LEU A 18 2.28 -3.30 0.41
C LEU A 18 1.05 -3.47 1.33
N ASP A 19 0.66 -4.71 1.60
CA ASP A 19 -0.52 -5.07 2.40
C ASP A 19 -0.24 -4.91 3.90
N VAL A 20 -0.19 -3.65 4.33
CA VAL A 20 -0.03 -3.29 5.75
C VAL A 20 -1.40 -3.39 6.43
N PRO A 21 -1.53 -4.17 7.53
CA PRO A 21 -2.80 -4.30 8.23
C PRO A 21 -3.22 -2.97 8.85
N TRP A 22 -4.54 -2.74 8.96
CA TRP A 22 -5.08 -1.49 9.49
C TRP A 22 -4.50 -1.09 10.85
N GLY A 23 -4.27 -2.04 11.77
CA GLY A 23 -3.71 -1.74 13.09
C GLY A 23 -2.35 -1.02 13.02
N GLU A 24 -1.47 -1.44 12.11
CA GLU A 24 -0.18 -0.79 11.86
C GLU A 24 -0.34 0.60 11.24
N ILE A 25 -1.29 0.74 10.30
CA ILE A 25 -1.61 2.04 9.71
C ILE A 25 -2.12 2.99 10.79
N ALA A 26 -3.06 2.55 11.62
CA ALA A 26 -3.64 3.30 12.72
C ALA A 26 -2.59 3.74 13.73
N HIS A 27 -1.60 2.88 14.04
CA HIS A 27 -0.47 3.22 14.91
C HIS A 27 0.43 4.32 14.33
N ARG A 28 0.59 4.38 13.00
CA ARG A 28 1.45 5.37 12.30
C ARG A 28 0.76 6.71 12.01
N LEU A 29 -0.55 6.81 12.21
CA LEU A 29 -1.35 8.00 11.88
C LEU A 29 -1.31 9.17 12.90
N PRO A 30 -1.08 8.98 14.21
CA PRO A 30 -1.00 10.09 15.17
C PRO A 30 0.07 11.13 14.78
N GLY A 31 -0.19 12.41 15.04
CA GLY A 31 0.73 13.50 14.70
C GLY A 31 0.78 13.88 13.21
N LYS A 32 0.09 13.13 12.33
CA LYS A 32 0.11 13.35 10.87
C LYS A 32 -1.12 14.06 10.29
N ARG A 33 -2.00 14.59 11.15
CA ARG A 33 -3.24 15.30 10.74
C ARG A 33 -2.98 16.55 9.89
N GLY A 34 -1.93 17.32 10.19
CA GLY A 34 -1.58 18.52 9.42
C GLY A 34 -1.02 18.22 8.01
N GLU A 35 -0.42 17.04 7.82
CA GLU A 35 0.26 16.64 6.57
C GLU A 35 -0.65 15.83 5.63
N ARG A 36 -1.83 15.41 6.10
CA ARG A 36 -2.72 14.48 5.38
C ARG A 36 -4.12 15.08 5.23
N PRO A 37 -4.40 15.81 4.14
CA PRO A 37 -5.69 16.51 3.95
C PRO A 37 -6.91 15.60 4.03
N LEU A 38 -6.77 14.31 3.67
CA LEU A 38 -7.86 13.33 3.73
C LEU A 38 -7.97 12.62 5.10
N PHE A 39 -7.03 12.85 6.02
CA PHE A 39 -7.04 12.25 7.35
C PHE A 39 -7.84 13.12 8.34
N GLY A 40 -9.17 12.96 8.33
CA GLY A 40 -10.09 13.68 9.21
C GLY A 40 -10.24 13.05 10.60
N SER A 41 -10.67 11.78 10.66
CA SER A 41 -10.79 11.01 11.91
C SER A 41 -10.32 9.56 11.70
N PRO A 42 -10.02 8.80 12.77
CA PRO A 42 -9.69 7.38 12.67
C PRO A 42 -10.77 6.56 11.97
N GLU A 43 -12.05 6.86 12.25
CA GLU A 43 -13.21 6.19 11.66
C GLU A 43 -13.28 6.47 10.15
N ARG A 44 -13.16 7.74 9.77
CA ARG A 44 -13.13 8.14 8.36
C ARG A 44 -11.93 7.56 7.63
N ALA A 45 -10.79 7.44 8.31
CA ALA A 45 -9.60 6.83 7.75
C ALA A 45 -9.77 5.31 7.54
N PHE A 46 -10.48 4.63 8.44
CA PHE A 46 -10.82 3.22 8.29
C PHE A 46 -11.82 2.99 7.15
N GLU A 47 -12.82 3.87 6.99
CA GLU A 47 -13.72 3.84 5.84
C GLU A 47 -12.95 3.97 4.52
N LEU A 48 -12.05 4.97 4.42
CA LEU A 48 -11.21 5.17 3.25
C LEU A 48 -10.29 3.97 2.99
N TYR A 49 -9.71 3.38 4.03
CA TYR A 49 -8.92 2.15 3.92
C TYR A 49 -9.75 1.03 3.29
N SER A 50 -10.96 0.80 3.83
CA SER A 50 -11.85 -0.28 3.42
C SER A 50 -12.35 -0.11 1.99
N GLU A 51 -12.73 1.12 1.62
CA GLU A 51 -13.16 1.49 0.26
C GLU A 51 -12.04 1.25 -0.77
N ARG A 52 -10.79 1.54 -0.41
CA ARG A 52 -9.64 1.46 -1.31
C ARG A 52 -9.03 0.06 -1.41
N LEU A 53 -9.22 -0.78 -0.40
CA LEU A 53 -8.57 -2.09 -0.31
C LEU A 53 -8.79 -2.99 -1.55
N PRO A 54 -10.01 -3.08 -2.14
CA PRO A 54 -10.21 -3.85 -3.36
C PRO A 54 -9.41 -3.32 -4.56
N HIS A 55 -9.12 -2.02 -4.59
CA HIS A 55 -8.32 -1.42 -5.67
C HIS A 55 -6.84 -1.76 -5.53
N TYR A 56 -6.32 -1.77 -4.30
CA TYR A 56 -4.92 -2.12 -4.02
C TYR A 56 -4.63 -3.60 -4.24
N ARG A 57 -5.55 -4.49 -3.83
CA ARG A 57 -5.43 -5.94 -4.03
C ARG A 57 -5.42 -6.39 -5.49
N ALA A 58 -5.73 -5.50 -6.42
CA ALA A 58 -5.63 -5.76 -7.85
C ALA A 58 -4.25 -5.46 -8.44
N ALA A 59 -3.24 -5.22 -7.61
CA ALA A 59 -1.85 -5.13 -8.03
C ALA A 59 -1.34 -6.48 -8.54
N ASP A 60 -0.30 -6.47 -9.37
CA ASP A 60 0.32 -7.67 -9.94
C ASP A 60 0.99 -8.54 -8.86
N VAL A 61 1.50 -7.87 -7.81
CA VAL A 61 2.12 -8.52 -6.65
C VAL A 61 1.57 -7.86 -5.38
N THR A 62 1.20 -8.68 -4.41
CA THR A 62 0.87 -8.23 -3.05
C THR A 62 1.90 -8.78 -2.08
N VAL A 63 2.49 -7.90 -1.27
CA VAL A 63 3.47 -8.27 -0.26
C VAL A 63 3.06 -7.69 1.07
N ARG A 64 3.06 -8.54 2.09
CA ARG A 64 2.90 -8.13 3.48
C ARG A 64 4.29 -7.92 4.10
N PRO A 65 4.57 -6.76 4.71
CA PRO A 65 5.77 -6.59 5.51
C PRO A 65 5.74 -7.51 6.74
N GLU A 66 6.90 -8.02 7.11
CA GLU A 66 7.06 -8.80 8.34
C GLU A 66 7.10 -7.88 9.58
N ALA A 67 6.80 -8.44 10.75
CA ALA A 67 6.85 -7.66 11.99
C ALA A 67 8.29 -7.24 12.29
N GLY A 68 8.54 -5.93 12.43
CA GLY A 68 9.87 -5.39 12.66
C GLY A 68 10.75 -5.27 11.41
N GLU A 69 10.22 -5.63 10.23
CA GLU A 69 10.91 -5.42 8.95
C GLU A 69 10.97 -3.92 8.64
N ASP A 70 12.18 -3.42 8.39
CA ASP A 70 12.39 -2.05 7.95
C ASP A 70 12.20 -1.90 6.42
N ALA A 71 12.28 -0.66 5.95
CA ALA A 71 12.06 -0.37 4.53
C ALA A 71 13.15 -0.96 3.62
N GLU A 72 14.39 -1.08 4.10
CA GLU A 72 15.51 -1.58 3.30
C GLU A 72 15.41 -3.09 3.12
N ALA A 73 15.16 -3.82 4.20
CA ALA A 73 14.93 -5.27 4.16
C ALA A 73 13.75 -5.63 3.25
N LEU A 74 12.62 -4.92 3.39
CA LEU A 74 11.46 -5.11 2.53
C LEU A 74 11.78 -4.84 1.05
N ALA A 75 12.51 -3.77 0.76
CA ALA A 75 12.90 -3.42 -0.61
C ALA A 75 13.84 -4.49 -1.22
N GLY A 76 14.81 -5.00 -0.46
CA GLY A 76 15.70 -6.06 -0.92
C GLY A 76 14.95 -7.35 -1.25
N ARG A 77 14.04 -7.77 -0.37
CA ARG A 77 13.17 -8.94 -0.61
C ARG A 77 12.27 -8.77 -1.83
N LEU A 78 11.74 -7.57 -2.04
CA LEU A 78 10.95 -7.24 -3.23
C LEU A 78 11.78 -7.31 -4.52
N ALA A 79 13.02 -6.81 -4.51
CA ALA A 79 13.91 -6.90 -5.66
C ALA A 79 14.15 -8.35 -6.07
N MET A 80 14.53 -9.21 -5.11
CA MET A 80 14.72 -10.65 -5.37
C MET A 80 13.45 -11.33 -5.89
N LEU A 81 12.28 -11.00 -5.34
CA LEU A 81 11.00 -11.53 -5.79
C LEU A 81 10.69 -11.13 -7.25
N LEU A 82 11.04 -9.92 -7.65
CA LEU A 82 10.77 -9.41 -9.00
C LEU A 82 11.76 -9.95 -10.05
N GLU A 83 13.03 -10.11 -9.69
CA GLU A 83 14.05 -10.73 -10.55
C GLU A 83 13.68 -12.18 -10.90
N GLY A 84 13.15 -12.95 -9.95
CA GLY A 84 12.70 -14.32 -10.19
C GLY A 84 11.46 -14.45 -11.09
N ARG A 85 10.86 -13.34 -11.55
CA ARG A 85 9.70 -13.32 -12.47
C ARG A 85 10.07 -12.93 -13.91
N GLN A 86 11.32 -12.55 -14.16
CA GLN A 86 11.84 -12.26 -15.51
C GLN A 86 12.24 -13.55 -16.22
#